data_AF-A0A1G7WVU6-F1
#
_entry.id   AF-A0A1G7WVU6-F1
#
_cell.length_a   1.000
_cell.length_b   1.000
_cell.length_c   1.000
_cell.angle_alpha   90.00
_cell.angle_beta   90.00
_cell.angle_gamma   90.00
#
_symmetry.space_group_name_H-M   'P 1'
#
loop_
_entity.id
_entity.type
_entity.pdbx_description
1 polymer ?
#
loop_
_entity_poly.entity_id
_entity_poly.type
_entity_poly.pdbx_seq_one_letter_code
_entity_poly.pdbx_strand_id
1 'polypeptide(L)'
;MARKDNTSNWYWPTFGNRADAQQAMKGAAIASWFVAFVNLALGLFLLFSGPGAHALGLTGAAVIDGAVFALVGWRIWRYSMIAAFAGLGLFTLEKVYQFATQPKAVAGLIMAIIIWMAFLNGVRGAFALRDFARKAELPAPDSVAS
;
A
#
# COMPACT_ATOMS: atom_id res chain seq x y z
N MET A 1 -31.84 20.38 14.04
CA MET A 1 -31.93 19.69 12.72
C MET A 1 -30.64 18.89 12.53
N ALA A 2 -30.69 17.56 12.66
CA ALA A 2 -29.52 16.70 12.51
C ALA A 2 -29.29 16.38 11.03
N ARG A 3 -28.12 16.72 10.48
CA ARG A 3 -27.70 16.22 9.15
C ARG A 3 -27.36 14.74 9.31
N LYS A 4 -28.23 13.88 8.80
CA LYS A 4 -28.00 12.46 8.63
C LYS A 4 -27.32 12.26 7.28
N ASP A 5 -25.99 12.33 7.25
CA ASP A 5 -25.19 11.98 6.07
C ASP A 5 -25.14 10.46 5.92
N ASN A 6 -26.28 9.90 5.51
CA ASN A 6 -26.41 8.51 5.05
C ASN A 6 -25.82 8.38 3.64
N THR A 7 -24.50 8.50 3.49
CA THR A 7 -23.82 7.99 2.30
C THR A 7 -23.14 6.67 2.65
N SER A 8 -23.95 5.67 3.01
CA SER A 8 -23.55 4.28 2.99
C SER A 8 -23.35 3.85 1.53
N ASN A 9 -22.19 4.17 0.96
CA ASN A 9 -21.78 3.64 -0.33
C ASN A 9 -21.68 2.12 -0.20
N TRP A 10 -22.69 1.40 -0.67
CA TRP A 10 -22.79 -0.07 -0.61
C TRP A 10 -21.54 -0.77 -1.17
N TYR A 11 -20.97 -0.20 -2.22
CA TYR A 11 -19.78 -0.72 -2.86
C TYR A 11 -18.51 -0.44 -2.02
N TRP A 12 -18.52 0.62 -1.22
CA TRP A 12 -17.35 1.18 -0.54
C TRP A 12 -17.69 1.60 0.91
N PRO A 13 -17.93 0.64 1.82
CA PRO A 13 -18.35 0.93 3.19
C PRO A 13 -17.31 1.77 3.94
N THR A 14 -17.79 2.75 4.69
CA THR A 14 -17.01 3.54 5.65
C THR A 14 -16.58 2.65 6.80
N PHE A 15 -15.34 2.83 7.28
CA PHE A 15 -14.86 2.07 8.43
C PHE A 15 -15.71 2.40 9.66
N GLY A 16 -16.39 1.40 10.21
CA GLY A 16 -17.23 1.57 11.41
C GLY A 16 -16.42 1.63 12.70
N ASN A 17 -15.20 1.08 12.70
CA ASN A 17 -14.34 1.04 13.87
C ASN A 17 -12.85 1.30 13.51
N ARG A 18 -12.03 1.62 14.51
CA ARG A 18 -10.57 1.81 14.35
C ARG A 18 -9.84 0.51 13.97
N ALA A 19 -10.31 -0.66 14.44
CA ALA A 19 -9.67 -1.94 14.23
C ALA A 19 -9.70 -2.39 12.75
N ASP A 20 -10.81 -2.17 12.05
CA ASP A 20 -11.02 -2.45 10.63
C ASP A 20 -10.10 -1.57 9.78
N ALA A 21 -9.94 -0.30 10.16
CA ALA A 21 -9.04 0.63 9.49
C ALA A 21 -7.56 0.21 9.69
N GLN A 22 -7.20 -0.26 10.89
CA GLN A 22 -5.87 -0.85 11.14
C GLN A 22 -5.66 -2.14 10.35
N GLN A 23 -6.68 -2.98 10.24
CA GLN A 23 -6.61 -4.23 9.48
C GLN A 23 -6.40 -3.95 7.99
N ALA A 24 -7.08 -2.96 7.43
CA ALA A 24 -6.87 -2.53 6.04
C ALA A 24 -5.43 -2.04 5.81
N MET A 25 -4.86 -1.27 6.74
CA MET A 25 -3.45 -0.87 6.66
C MET A 25 -2.49 -2.06 6.78
N LYS A 26 -2.76 -3.02 7.68
CA LYS A 26 -1.95 -4.24 7.79
C LYS A 26 -2.00 -5.08 6.52
N GLY A 27 -3.16 -5.16 5.86
CA GLY A 27 -3.30 -5.82 4.56
C GLY A 27 -2.37 -5.20 3.50
N ALA A 28 -2.34 -3.86 3.43
CA ALA A 28 -1.41 -3.15 2.54
C ALA A 28 0.06 -3.37 2.92
N ALA A 29 0.39 -3.43 4.21
CA ALA A 29 1.75 -3.72 4.67
C ALA A 29 2.22 -5.12 4.26
N ILE A 30 1.37 -6.13 4.44
CA ILE A 30 1.65 -7.52 4.01
C ILE A 30 1.82 -7.59 2.50
N ALA A 31 0.94 -6.92 1.74
CA ALA A 31 1.07 -6.84 0.29
C ALA A 31 2.41 -6.19 -0.12
N SER A 32 2.83 -5.13 0.55
CA SER A 32 4.14 -4.49 0.34
C SER A 32 5.31 -5.42 0.63
N TRP A 33 5.24 -6.20 1.72
CA TRP A 33 6.29 -7.19 2.03
C TRP A 33 6.31 -8.36 1.04
N PHE A 34 5.16 -8.76 0.52
CA PHE A 34 5.11 -9.75 -0.54
C PHE A 34 5.80 -9.24 -1.82
N VAL A 35 5.51 -8.01 -2.24
CA VAL A 35 6.21 -7.35 -3.37
C VAL A 35 7.71 -7.28 -3.11
N ALA A 36 8.10 -6.85 -1.91
CA ALA A 36 9.49 -6.79 -1.49
C ALA A 36 10.20 -8.15 -1.61
N PHE A 37 9.57 -9.20 -1.11
CA PHE A 37 10.08 -10.57 -1.17
C PHE A 37 10.25 -11.05 -2.61
N VAL A 38 9.24 -10.83 -3.47
CA VAL A 38 9.30 -11.23 -4.88
C VAL A 38 10.42 -10.48 -5.62
N ASN A 39 10.52 -9.17 -5.44
CA ASN A 39 11.54 -8.35 -6.09
C ASN A 39 12.95 -8.70 -5.61
N LEU A 40 13.14 -8.95 -4.30
CA LEU A 40 14.40 -9.42 -3.76
C LEU A 40 14.76 -10.82 -4.28
N ALA A 41 13.80 -11.75 -4.31
CA ALA A 41 14.05 -13.10 -4.80
C ALA A 41 14.44 -13.11 -6.29
N LEU A 42 13.73 -12.33 -7.12
CA LEU A 42 14.07 -12.13 -8.53
C LEU A 42 15.45 -11.46 -8.69
N GLY A 43 15.70 -10.37 -7.97
CA GLY A 43 16.96 -9.65 -8.03
C GLY A 43 18.16 -10.51 -7.63
N LEU A 44 18.03 -11.27 -6.55
CA LEU A 44 19.06 -12.22 -6.09
C LEU A 44 19.22 -13.39 -7.06
N PHE A 45 18.14 -13.99 -7.55
CA PHE A 45 18.21 -15.07 -8.53
C PHE A 45 18.97 -14.63 -9.79
N LEU A 46 18.66 -13.45 -10.31
CA LEU A 46 19.34 -12.88 -11.48
C LEU A 46 20.81 -12.56 -11.17
N LEU A 47 21.14 -12.16 -9.93
CA LEU A 47 22.51 -11.91 -9.48
C LEU A 47 23.36 -13.20 -9.44
N PHE A 48 22.76 -14.35 -9.09
CA PHE A 48 23.45 -15.64 -9.01
C PHE A 48 23.42 -16.44 -10.32
N SER A 49 22.65 -16.02 -11.33
CA SER A 49 22.46 -16.77 -12.60
C SER A 49 23.57 -16.58 -13.65
N GLY A 50 24.63 -15.84 -13.33
CA GLY A 50 25.86 -15.74 -14.13
C GLY A 50 25.86 -14.65 -15.22
N PRO A 51 27.04 -14.29 -15.78
CA PRO A 51 27.33 -13.00 -16.44
C PRO A 51 26.42 -12.62 -17.63
N GLY A 52 25.82 -13.59 -18.32
CA GLY A 52 24.88 -13.34 -19.42
C GLY A 52 23.51 -12.80 -19.00
N ALA A 53 23.11 -13.00 -17.74
CA ALA A 53 21.86 -12.47 -17.17
C ALA A 53 21.99 -11.03 -16.63
N HIS A 54 23.22 -10.53 -16.47
CA HIS A 54 23.51 -9.20 -15.92
C HIS A 54 23.36 -8.06 -16.96
N ALA A 55 23.01 -8.37 -18.20
CA ALA A 55 23.22 -7.51 -19.37
C ALA A 55 22.48 -6.16 -19.39
N LEU A 56 21.65 -5.81 -18.39
CA LEU A 56 20.72 -4.67 -18.52
C LEU A 56 20.55 -3.78 -17.27
N GLY A 57 21.36 -3.93 -16.20
CA GLY A 57 21.17 -3.11 -14.98
C GLY A 57 19.88 -3.39 -14.19
N LEU A 58 19.06 -4.33 -14.67
CA LEU A 58 17.82 -4.82 -14.03
C LEU A 58 18.08 -5.56 -12.71
N THR A 59 19.27 -6.14 -12.53
CA THR A 59 19.65 -6.92 -11.34
C THR A 59 19.73 -6.07 -10.07
N GLY A 60 20.35 -4.89 -10.14
CA GLY A 60 20.46 -3.98 -8.99
C GLY A 60 19.13 -3.26 -8.69
N ALA A 61 18.40 -2.87 -9.73
CA ALA A 61 17.13 -2.16 -9.59
C ALA A 61 16.08 -2.99 -8.82
N ALA A 62 15.92 -4.27 -9.15
CA ALA A 62 14.96 -5.15 -8.46
C ALA A 62 15.29 -5.34 -6.96
N VAL A 63 16.57 -5.41 -6.60
CA VAL A 63 16.99 -5.50 -5.19
C VAL A 63 16.69 -4.20 -4.44
N ILE A 64 16.98 -3.05 -5.07
CA ILE A 64 16.69 -1.73 -4.50
C ILE A 64 15.18 -1.56 -4.31
N ASP A 65 14.39 -1.85 -5.33
CA ASP A 65 12.92 -1.78 -5.26
C ASP A 65 12.39 -2.69 -4.14
N GLY A 66 12.90 -3.91 -4.05
CA GLY A 66 12.55 -4.84 -2.97
C GLY A 66 12.83 -4.27 -1.57
N ALA A 67 13.99 -3.64 -1.37
CA ALA A 67 14.34 -2.97 -0.11
C ALA A 67 13.43 -1.75 0.18
N VAL A 68 13.10 -0.96 -0.84
CA VAL A 68 12.18 0.18 -0.73
C VAL A 68 10.78 -0.30 -0.31
N PHE A 69 10.24 -1.34 -0.95
CA PHE A 69 8.95 -1.91 -0.57
C PHE A 69 8.97 -2.57 0.82
N ALA A 70 10.09 -3.11 1.26
CA ALA A 70 10.24 -3.62 2.62
C ALA A 70 10.11 -2.48 3.66
N LEU A 71 10.80 -1.36 3.40
CA LEU A 71 10.74 -0.16 4.24
C LEU A 71 9.35 0.47 4.24
N VAL A 72 8.72 0.59 3.07
CA VAL A 72 7.36 1.09 2.92
C VAL A 72 6.38 0.21 3.69
N GLY A 73 6.46 -1.12 3.54
CA GLY A 73 5.61 -2.07 4.27
C GLY A 73 5.75 -1.92 5.78
N TRP A 74 6.99 -1.80 6.28
CA TRP A 74 7.24 -1.53 7.69
C TRP A 74 6.63 -0.20 8.16
N ARG A 75 6.68 0.84 7.33
CA ARG A 75 6.13 2.14 7.67
C ARG A 75 4.60 2.19 7.59
N ILE A 76 3.98 1.43 6.70
CA ILE A 76 2.54 1.17 6.66
C ILE A 76 2.11 0.37 7.90
N TRP A 77 2.91 -0.60 8.34
CA TRP A 77 2.66 -1.36 9.59
C TRP A 77 2.67 -0.46 10.83
N ARG A 78 3.44 0.64 10.80
CA ARG A 78 3.41 1.72 11.79
C ARG A 78 2.29 2.75 11.57
N TYR A 79 1.27 2.40 10.78
CA TYR A 79 0.10 3.21 10.44
C TYR A 79 0.41 4.59 9.82
N SER A 80 1.50 4.70 9.07
CA SER A 80 1.85 5.96 8.40
C SER A 80 1.01 6.20 7.14
N MET A 81 0.27 7.31 7.13
CA MET A 81 -0.52 7.74 5.96
C MET A 81 0.37 8.03 4.74
N ILE A 82 1.49 8.71 4.94
CA ILE A 82 2.43 9.05 3.86
C ILE A 82 2.99 7.77 3.22
N ALA A 83 3.31 6.76 4.04
CA ALA A 83 3.81 5.49 3.53
C ALA A 83 2.77 4.72 2.70
N ALA A 84 1.49 4.77 3.08
CA ALA A 84 0.43 4.12 2.31
C ALA A 84 0.31 4.72 0.90
N PHE A 85 0.39 6.05 0.80
CA PHE A 85 0.43 6.74 -0.50
C PHE A 85 1.69 6.45 -1.29
N ALA A 86 2.86 6.46 -0.62
CA ALA A 86 4.13 6.13 -1.25
C ALA A 86 4.12 4.71 -1.83
N GLY A 87 3.61 3.72 -1.09
CA GLY A 87 3.50 2.34 -1.54
C GLY A 87 2.57 2.18 -2.75
N LEU A 88 1.39 2.80 -2.72
CA LEU A 88 0.48 2.78 -3.87
C LEU A 88 1.10 3.46 -5.10
N GLY A 89 1.74 4.62 -4.91
CA GLY A 89 2.36 5.39 -5.98
C GLY A 89 3.55 4.66 -6.61
N LEU A 90 4.47 4.15 -5.79
CA LEU A 90 5.62 3.37 -6.24
C LEU A 90 5.18 2.11 -6.97
N PHE A 91 4.20 1.37 -6.42
CA PHE A 91 3.72 0.14 -7.06
C PHE A 91 3.07 0.42 -8.41
N THR A 92 2.28 1.49 -8.50
CA THR A 92 1.65 1.91 -9.76
C THR A 92 2.71 2.31 -10.79
N LEU A 93 3.71 3.10 -10.39
CA LEU A 93 4.80 3.52 -11.27
C LEU A 93 5.60 2.32 -11.80
N GLU A 94 5.94 1.38 -10.92
CA GLU A 94 6.69 0.18 -11.27
C GLU A 94 5.89 -0.69 -12.26
N LYS A 95 4.57 -0.85 -12.06
CA LYS A 95 3.74 -1.62 -13.00
C LYS A 95 3.59 -0.94 -14.36
N VAL A 96 3.49 0.39 -14.41
CA VAL A 96 3.49 1.15 -15.67
C VAL A 96 4.83 0.98 -16.39
N TYR A 97 5.96 1.07 -15.65
CA TYR A 97 7.29 0.88 -16.21
C TYR A 97 7.51 -0.54 -16.74
N GLN A 98 7.11 -1.57 -15.98
CA GLN A 98 7.16 -2.97 -16.42
C GLN A 98 6.33 -3.19 -17.68
N PHE A 99 5.13 -2.61 -17.76
CA PHE A 99 4.26 -2.76 -18.93
C PHE A 99 4.85 -2.08 -20.18
N ALA A 100 5.50 -0.92 -20.01
CA ALA A 100 6.13 -0.18 -21.10
C ALA A 100 7.41 -0.84 -21.63
N THR A 101 8.19 -1.48 -20.75
CA THR A 101 9.51 -2.03 -21.10
C THR A 101 9.48 -3.53 -21.40
N GLN A 102 8.54 -4.27 -20.81
CA GLN A 102 8.47 -5.73 -20.90
C GLN A 102 7.02 -6.21 -21.09
N PRO A 103 6.41 -5.96 -22.27
CA PRO A 103 5.00 -6.27 -22.54
C PRO A 103 4.68 -7.78 -22.50
N LYS A 104 5.68 -8.67 -22.49
CA LYS A 104 5.52 -10.12 -22.35
C LYS A 104 5.29 -10.56 -20.89
N ALA A 105 5.49 -9.68 -19.90
CA ALA A 105 5.29 -9.94 -18.47
C ALA A 105 3.81 -9.88 -18.05
N VAL A 106 2.91 -10.44 -18.86
CA VAL A 106 1.47 -10.55 -18.54
C VAL A 106 1.24 -11.55 -17.39
N ALA A 107 2.20 -12.45 -17.17
CA ALA A 107 2.22 -13.38 -16.04
C ALA A 107 2.32 -12.60 -14.71
N GLY A 108 1.17 -12.43 -14.05
CA GLY A 108 1.08 -11.74 -12.75
C GLY A 108 0.13 -10.55 -12.73
N LEU A 109 -0.55 -10.22 -13.83
CA LEU A 109 -1.45 -9.05 -13.91
C LEU A 109 -2.62 -9.13 -12.91
N ILE A 110 -3.21 -10.32 -12.72
CA ILE A 110 -4.24 -10.57 -11.70
C ILE A 110 -3.68 -10.28 -10.29
N MET A 111 -2.48 -10.77 -9.98
CA MET A 111 -1.84 -10.54 -8.68
C MET A 111 -1.51 -9.06 -8.49
N ALA A 112 -1.10 -8.36 -9.55
CA ALA A 112 -0.85 -6.93 -9.50
C ALA A 112 -2.13 -6.15 -9.16
N ILE A 113 -3.28 -6.52 -9.74
CA ILE A 113 -4.58 -5.92 -9.41
C ILE A 113 -4.94 -6.17 -7.94
N ILE A 114 -4.76 -7.39 -7.44
CA ILE A 114 -5.04 -7.74 -6.03
C ILE A 114 -4.17 -6.92 -5.08
N ILE A 115 -2.87 -6.82 -5.35
CA ILE A 115 -1.93 -6.02 -4.57
C ILE A 115 -2.30 -4.53 -4.63
N TRP A 116 -2.66 -4.03 -5.81
CA TRP A 116 -3.09 -2.64 -5.98
C TRP A 116 -4.35 -2.32 -5.17
N MET A 117 -5.33 -3.23 -5.17
CA MET A 117 -6.52 -3.14 -4.32
C MET A 117 -6.18 -3.16 -2.83
N ALA A 118 -5.21 -3.97 -2.41
CA ALA A 118 -4.74 -3.97 -1.02
C ALA A 118 -4.13 -2.61 -0.64
N PHE A 119 -3.29 -2.01 -1.50
CA PHE A 119 -2.73 -0.67 -1.25
C PHE A 119 -3.81 0.42 -1.21
N LEU A 120 -4.79 0.39 -2.12
CA LEU A 120 -5.93 1.31 -2.09
C LEU A 120 -6.71 1.21 -0.79
N ASN A 121 -6.98 -0.01 -0.31
CA ASN A 121 -7.64 -0.22 0.97
C ASN A 121 -6.78 0.28 2.14
N GLY A 122 -5.46 0.12 2.08
CA GLY A 122 -4.53 0.68 3.07
C GLY A 122 -4.55 2.21 3.12
N VAL A 123 -4.56 2.89 1.97
CA VAL A 123 -4.68 4.36 1.88
C VAL A 123 -5.99 4.84 2.50
N ARG A 124 -7.10 4.14 2.23
CA ARG A 124 -8.39 4.44 2.84
C ARG A 124 -8.38 4.23 4.35
N GLY A 125 -7.79 3.13 4.82
CA GLY A 125 -7.60 2.85 6.25
C GLY A 125 -6.81 3.95 6.95
N ALA A 126 -5.79 4.51 6.28
CA ALA A 126 -5.02 5.62 6.80
C ALA A 126 -5.83 6.92 6.97
N PHE A 127 -6.69 7.25 6.01
CA PHE A 127 -7.62 8.39 6.16
C PHE A 127 -8.59 8.18 7.31
N ALA A 128 -9.20 7.00 7.40
CA ALA A 128 -10.13 6.69 8.47
C ALA A 128 -9.45 6.77 9.85
N LEU A 129 -8.22 6.28 10.00
CA LEU A 129 -7.46 6.41 11.23
C LEU A 129 -7.18 7.87 11.61
N ARG A 130 -6.92 8.73 10.61
CA ARG A 130 -6.73 10.17 10.84
C ARG A 130 -8.03 10.85 11.26
N ASP A 131 -9.16 10.49 10.66
CA ASP A 131 -10.48 11.00 11.07
C ASP A 131 -10.84 10.53 12.48
N PHE A 132 -10.55 9.27 12.81
CA PHE A 132 -10.74 8.75 14.17
C PHE A 132 -9.83 9.42 15.20
N ALA A 133 -8.59 9.78 14.84
CA ALA A 133 -7.68 10.51 15.71
C ALA A 133 -8.23 11.92 15.98
N ARG A 134 -8.63 12.65 14.93
CA ARG A 134 -9.24 13.99 15.06
C ARG A 134 -10.48 13.98 15.93
N LYS A 135 -11.38 12.99 15.77
CA LYS A 135 -12.60 12.88 16.60
C LYS A 135 -12.31 12.62 18.08
N ALA A 136 -11.18 11.99 18.41
CA ALA A 136 -10.78 11.76 19.79
C ALA A 136 -10.11 12.98 20.45
N GLU A 137 -9.59 13.91 19.65
CA GLU A 137 -8.97 15.16 20.13
C GLU A 137 -9.98 16.29 20.35
N LEU A 138 -11.19 16.18 19.78
CA LEU A 138 -12.25 17.18 20.01
C LEU A 138 -12.78 17.04 21.45
N PRO A 139 -12.76 18.12 22.27
CA PRO A 139 -13.41 18.10 23.58
C PRO A 139 -14.91 17.80 23.41
N ALA A 140 -15.48 17.09 24.37
CA ALA A 140 -16.91 16.77 24.37
C ALA A 140 -17.74 18.07 24.18
N PRO A 141 -18.76 18.09 23.30
CA PRO A 141 -19.52 19.29 22.98
C PRO A 141 -20.16 19.98 24.20
N ASP A 142 -20.22 19.28 25.32
CA ASP A 142 -20.78 19.64 26.61
C ASP A 142 -19.79 20.37 27.55
N SER A 143 -18.50 20.45 27.25
CA SER A 143 -17.50 21.15 28.10
C SER A 143 -17.21 22.60 27.69
N VAL A 144 -17.83 23.10 26.62
CA VAL A 144 -17.68 24.48 26.11
C VAL A 144 -18.94 25.33 26.31
N ALA A 145 -19.97 24.76 26.95
CA ALA A 145 -21.26 25.41 27.19
C ALA A 145 -21.50 25.81 28.66
N SER A 146 -20.47 25.70 29.52
CA SER A 146 -20.53 26.05 30.95
C SER A 146 -19.77 27.34 31.25
#